data_AF-A0A183GC92-F1
#
_entry.id   AF-A0A183GC92-F1
#
_cell.length_a   1.000
_cell.length_b   1.000
_cell.length_c   1.000
_cell.angle_alpha   90.00
_cell.angle_beta   90.00
_cell.angle_gamma   90.00
#
_symmetry.space_group_name_H-M   'P 1'
#
loop_
_entity.id
_entity.type
_entity.pdbx_description
1 polymer ?
#
loop_
_entity_poly.entity_id
_entity_poly.type
_entity_poly.pdbx_seq_one_letter_code
_entity_poly.pdbx_strand_id
1 'polypeptide(L)'
;MLNSAPPLPPRTSSNPKVTFKGVSACGTGFRTLPSFEAYSLQISVVCVFVYYWRDRGVYEELIDYLDKTISISKINYNHLLGLYQLNDKEIEALSEQRTYKTILGCYLLGDLLCYVCLVVAIILFFTTNVSKSPSQIIFWIFLCVGVLYCICEVHLFTFMLMPYSGAMPNSTEQLLNHAIPHNPGGLMQMEQRLGCTFDHNLYAANKRRLNPRNTCDPQIESAFIPRFVLVLLLALRLLPIVVCVLLLAKRTPLSESVAILIKCTSSHSHFASRNGRERSRTRQFC
;
A
#
# COMPACT_ATOMS: atom_id res chain seq x y z
N MET A 1 -60.20 -0.63 70.36
CA MET A 1 -60.11 0.27 69.19
C MET A 1 -58.65 0.36 68.80
N LEU A 2 -58.29 -0.32 67.69
CA LEU A 2 -56.97 -0.29 67.09
C LEU A 2 -56.72 1.09 66.47
N ASN A 3 -55.54 1.66 66.71
CA ASN A 3 -54.93 2.62 65.77
C ASN A 3 -53.41 2.47 65.84
N SER A 4 -52.92 1.44 65.15
CA SER A 4 -51.52 1.19 64.84
C SER A 4 -51.16 1.98 63.58
N ALA A 5 -50.49 3.13 63.75
CA ALA A 5 -49.89 3.85 62.64
C ALA A 5 -48.69 3.04 62.08
N PRO A 6 -48.54 2.93 60.75
CA PRO A 6 -47.50 2.09 60.13
C PRO A 6 -46.10 2.73 60.22
N PRO A 7 -45.03 1.92 60.27
CA PRO A 7 -43.65 2.41 60.32
C PRO A 7 -43.21 2.97 58.95
N LEU A 8 -42.50 4.10 58.97
CA LEU A 8 -41.83 4.66 57.80
C LEU A 8 -40.75 3.70 57.26
N PRO A 9 -40.60 3.56 55.93
CA PRO A 9 -39.55 2.73 55.34
C PRO A 9 -38.17 3.37 55.49
N PRO A 10 -37.09 2.55 55.53
CA PRO A 10 -35.73 3.04 55.66
C PRO A 10 -35.30 3.82 54.42
N ARG A 11 -34.72 5.01 54.62
CA ARG A 11 -33.97 5.75 53.59
C ARG A 11 -32.70 4.95 53.25
N THR A 12 -32.79 4.07 52.26
CA THR A 12 -31.61 3.55 51.57
C THR A 12 -31.03 4.67 50.72
N SER A 13 -29.84 5.15 51.08
CA SER A 13 -29.04 6.02 50.22
C SER A 13 -28.65 5.20 48.98
N SER A 14 -29.40 5.37 47.90
CA SER A 14 -29.00 4.94 46.57
C SER A 14 -27.83 5.81 46.12
N ASN A 15 -26.62 5.44 46.55
CA ASN A 15 -25.45 5.75 45.73
C ASN A 15 -25.77 5.22 44.33
N PRO A 16 -25.74 6.06 43.27
CA PRO A 16 -25.81 5.53 41.93
C PRO A 16 -24.55 4.70 41.76
N LYS A 17 -24.68 3.38 41.90
CA LYS A 17 -23.70 2.44 41.42
C LYS A 17 -23.68 2.67 39.93
N VAL A 18 -22.74 3.51 39.49
CA VAL A 18 -22.39 3.72 38.08
C VAL A 18 -21.96 2.35 37.60
N THR A 19 -22.91 1.58 37.10
CA THR A 19 -22.65 0.40 36.31
C THR A 19 -21.97 0.93 35.07
N PHE A 20 -20.64 0.93 35.10
CA PHE A 20 -19.80 1.00 33.93
C PHE A 20 -20.28 -0.11 32.99
N LYS A 21 -21.20 0.23 32.08
CA LYS A 21 -21.44 -0.51 30.84
C LYS A 21 -20.21 -0.32 29.95
N GLY A 22 -19.08 -0.85 30.40
CA GLY A 22 -17.80 -0.86 29.69
C GLY A 22 -17.76 -1.82 28.50
N VAL A 23 -18.92 -2.23 27.99
CA VAL A 23 -19.03 -3.23 26.91
C VAL A 23 -19.49 -2.61 25.59
N SER A 24 -20.03 -1.39 25.60
CA SER A 24 -20.63 -0.80 24.39
C SER A 24 -19.68 0.06 23.55
N ALA A 25 -18.59 0.59 24.12
CA ALA A 25 -17.58 1.34 23.36
C ALA A 25 -16.58 0.43 22.64
N CYS A 26 -16.44 -0.83 23.08
CA CYS A 26 -15.56 -1.83 22.46
C CYS A 26 -16.10 -2.29 21.09
N GLY A 27 -17.42 -2.33 20.90
CA GLY A 27 -18.04 -2.85 19.67
C GLY A 27 -17.92 -1.94 18.44
N THR A 28 -17.78 -0.61 18.62
CA THR A 28 -17.69 0.33 17.49
C THR A 28 -16.29 0.35 16.89
N GLY A 29 -15.25 0.39 17.74
CA GLY A 29 -13.86 0.26 17.30
C GLY A 29 -13.58 -1.09 16.64
N PHE A 30 -14.20 -2.15 17.17
CA PHE A 30 -14.04 -3.52 16.65
C PHE A 30 -14.57 -3.69 15.21
N ARG A 31 -15.61 -2.96 14.80
CA ARG A 31 -16.08 -2.99 13.41
C ARG A 31 -15.26 -2.10 12.47
N THR A 32 -14.72 -0.98 12.96
CA THR A 32 -14.00 -0.01 12.11
C THR A 32 -12.52 -0.36 11.89
N LEU A 33 -11.90 -1.11 12.80
CA LEU A 33 -10.49 -1.49 12.72
C LEU A 33 -10.14 -2.43 11.55
N PRO A 34 -10.81 -3.58 11.36
CA PRO A 34 -10.52 -4.46 10.22
C PRO A 34 -10.85 -3.77 8.89
N SER A 35 -11.76 -2.80 8.87
CA SER A 35 -12.03 -1.98 7.70
C SER A 35 -10.85 -1.08 7.33
N PHE A 36 -10.26 -0.37 8.31
CA PHE A 36 -9.12 0.52 8.07
C PHE A 36 -7.86 -0.26 7.62
N GLU A 37 -7.59 -1.40 8.26
CA GLU A 37 -6.52 -2.32 7.87
C GLU A 37 -6.73 -2.81 6.42
N ALA A 38 -7.95 -3.24 6.07
CA ALA A 38 -8.29 -3.68 4.73
C ALA A 38 -8.11 -2.58 3.67
N TYR A 39 -8.47 -1.32 3.96
CA TYR A 39 -8.23 -0.21 3.03
C TYR A 39 -6.74 0.06 2.84
N SER A 40 -5.95 0.06 3.91
CA SER A 40 -4.49 0.24 3.82
C SER A 40 -3.83 -0.87 3.00
N LEU A 41 -4.33 -2.09 3.14
CA LEU A 41 -3.87 -3.27 2.42
C LEU A 41 -4.25 -3.19 0.94
N GLN A 42 -5.48 -2.76 0.64
CA GLN A 42 -5.93 -2.58 -0.74
C GLN A 42 -5.10 -1.52 -1.48
N ILE A 43 -4.81 -0.39 -0.85
CA ILE A 43 -3.98 0.66 -1.44
C ILE A 43 -2.58 0.11 -1.74
N SER A 44 -1.97 -0.61 -0.80
CA SER A 44 -0.66 -1.24 -0.98
C SER A 44 -0.64 -2.24 -2.13
N VAL A 45 -1.60 -3.17 -2.19
CA VAL A 45 -1.70 -4.16 -3.28
C VAL A 45 -1.78 -3.46 -4.63
N VAL A 46 -2.63 -2.43 -4.76
CA VAL A 46 -2.79 -1.68 -6.01
C VAL A 46 -1.50 -0.94 -6.37
N CYS A 47 -0.87 -0.28 -5.41
CA CYS A 47 0.40 0.42 -5.63
C CYS A 47 1.49 -0.54 -6.11
N VAL A 48 1.74 -1.63 -5.37
CA VAL A 48 2.74 -2.65 -5.71
C VAL A 48 2.44 -3.29 -7.07
N PHE A 49 1.17 -3.57 -7.37
CA PHE A 49 0.75 -4.11 -8.66
C PHE A 49 1.07 -3.18 -9.83
N VAL A 50 0.78 -1.89 -9.71
CA VAL A 50 1.10 -0.89 -10.76
C VAL A 50 2.61 -0.85 -11.03
N TYR A 51 3.43 -0.84 -9.98
CA TYR A 51 4.88 -0.86 -10.13
C TYR A 51 5.39 -2.18 -10.70
N TYR A 52 4.84 -3.31 -10.28
CA TYR A 52 5.19 -4.63 -10.82
C TYR A 52 4.91 -4.72 -12.32
N TRP A 53 3.75 -4.22 -12.75
CA TRP A 53 3.39 -4.21 -14.18
C TRP A 53 4.30 -3.29 -15.00
N ARG A 54 4.60 -2.10 -14.47
CA ARG A 54 5.45 -1.12 -15.13
C ARG A 54 6.90 -1.59 -15.25
N ASP A 55 7.47 -2.08 -14.16
CA ASP A 55 8.83 -2.65 -14.13
C ASP A 55 8.95 -3.83 -15.10
N ARG A 56 7.95 -4.72 -15.13
CA ARG A 56 7.93 -5.86 -16.05
C ARG A 56 8.06 -5.43 -17.52
N GLY A 57 7.29 -4.42 -17.94
CA GLY A 57 7.34 -3.92 -19.31
C GLY A 57 8.71 -3.34 -19.66
N VAL A 58 9.28 -2.52 -18.77
CA VAL A 58 10.61 -1.91 -18.98
C VAL A 58 11.71 -2.97 -19.00
N TYR A 59 11.67 -3.95 -18.10
CA TYR A 59 12.66 -5.02 -18.02
C TYR A 59 12.67 -5.89 -19.29
N GLU A 60 11.49 -6.29 -19.78
CA GLU A 60 11.39 -7.14 -20.97
C GLU A 60 11.94 -6.42 -22.22
N GLU A 61 11.61 -5.14 -22.41
CA GLU A 61 12.13 -4.33 -23.53
C GLU A 61 13.64 -4.06 -23.41
N LEU A 62 14.13 -3.81 -22.20
CA LEU A 62 15.57 -3.60 -21.96
C LEU A 62 16.38 -4.85 -22.29
N ILE A 63 15.93 -6.03 -21.86
CA ILE A 63 16.62 -7.29 -22.14
C ILE A 63 16.57 -7.64 -23.64
N ASP A 64 15.43 -7.45 -24.30
CA ASP A 64 15.31 -7.65 -25.76
C ASP A 64 16.24 -6.70 -26.53
N TYR A 65 16.32 -5.43 -26.11
CA TYR A 65 17.24 -4.47 -26.71
C TYR A 65 18.72 -4.87 -26.53
N LEU A 66 19.10 -5.35 -25.35
CA LEU A 66 20.49 -5.76 -25.07
C LEU A 66 20.88 -7.01 -25.88
N ASP A 67 20.01 -8.01 -25.98
CA ASP A 67 20.29 -9.23 -26.76
C ASP A 67 20.43 -8.92 -28.27
N LYS A 68 19.56 -8.05 -28.78
CA LYS A 68 19.68 -7.50 -30.14
C LYS A 68 20.98 -6.71 -30.32
N THR A 69 21.39 -5.94 -29.32
CA THR A 69 22.63 -5.15 -29.40
C THR A 69 23.87 -6.06 -29.43
N ILE A 70 23.91 -7.12 -28.61
CA ILE A 70 24.97 -8.13 -28.64
C ILE A 70 25.02 -8.80 -30.02
N SER A 71 23.89 -9.24 -30.56
CA SER A 71 23.86 -9.90 -31.87
C SER A 71 24.25 -8.97 -33.03
N ILE A 72 23.79 -7.72 -33.03
CA ILE A 72 24.15 -6.72 -34.04
C ILE A 72 25.64 -6.37 -33.99
N SER A 73 26.20 -6.21 -32.78
CA SER A 73 27.63 -5.87 -32.64
C SER A 73 28.57 -6.95 -33.20
N LYS A 74 28.14 -8.22 -33.22
CA LYS A 74 28.89 -9.33 -33.82
C LYS A 74 28.86 -9.33 -35.35
N ILE A 75 27.78 -8.80 -35.94
CA ILE A 75 27.56 -8.79 -37.40
C ILE A 75 28.12 -7.51 -38.01
N ASN A 76 27.83 -6.36 -37.40
CA ASN A 76 28.24 -5.04 -37.87
C ASN A 76 29.37 -4.51 -36.97
N TYR A 77 30.54 -5.14 -37.08
CA TYR A 77 31.70 -4.78 -36.27
C TYR A 77 32.21 -3.39 -36.64
N ASN A 78 32.09 -2.45 -35.70
CA ASN A 78 32.68 -1.12 -35.84
C ASN A 78 34.02 -1.08 -35.10
N HIS A 79 35.12 -0.93 -35.84
CA HIS A 79 36.48 -0.90 -35.29
C HIS A 79 36.71 0.24 -34.28
N LEU A 80 35.92 1.32 -34.31
CA LEU A 80 35.99 2.43 -33.35
C LEU A 80 35.32 2.12 -32.00
N LEU A 81 34.32 1.23 -31.98
CA LEU A 81 33.53 0.89 -30.80
C LEU A 81 33.85 -0.51 -30.26
N GLY A 82 34.38 -1.41 -31.10
CA GLY A 82 34.66 -2.79 -30.75
C GLY A 82 33.39 -3.66 -30.68
N LEU A 83 33.58 -4.90 -30.20
CA LEU A 83 32.48 -5.82 -29.93
C LEU A 83 31.77 -5.38 -28.65
N TYR A 84 30.44 -5.31 -28.68
CA TYR A 84 29.66 -5.08 -27.48
C TYR A 84 29.65 -6.35 -26.62
N GLN A 85 30.22 -6.25 -25.44
CA GLN A 85 30.17 -7.29 -24.43
C GLN A 85 29.79 -6.65 -23.10
N LEU A 86 28.88 -7.29 -22.37
CA LEU A 86 28.53 -6.82 -21.04
C LEU A 86 29.74 -7.00 -20.13
N ASN A 87 30.05 -5.95 -19.39
CA ASN A 87 31.07 -5.99 -18.35
C ASN A 87 30.58 -6.82 -17.16
N ASP A 88 31.49 -7.36 -16.34
CA ASP A 88 31.11 -8.16 -15.16
C ASP A 88 30.18 -7.37 -14.22
N LYS A 89 30.42 -6.06 -14.08
CA LYS A 89 29.57 -5.13 -13.31
C LYS A 89 28.18 -4.96 -13.89
N GLU A 90 28.05 -5.00 -15.22
CA GLU A 90 26.76 -4.86 -15.91
C GLU A 90 25.96 -6.17 -15.80
N ILE A 91 26.63 -7.32 -15.91
CA ILE A 91 26.03 -8.63 -15.68
C ILE A 91 25.50 -8.74 -14.25
N GLU A 92 26.29 -8.27 -13.27
CA GLU A 92 25.88 -8.18 -11.88
C GLU A 92 24.65 -7.28 -11.73
N ALA A 93 24.64 -6.08 -12.33
CA ALA A 93 23.48 -5.19 -12.31
C ALA A 93 22.21 -5.81 -12.94
N LEU A 94 22.33 -6.55 -14.06
CA LEU A 94 21.19 -7.29 -14.63
C LEU A 94 20.69 -8.38 -13.67
N SER A 95 21.60 -9.02 -12.94
CA SER A 95 21.25 -10.05 -11.95
C SER A 95 20.53 -9.44 -10.73
N GLU A 96 20.95 -8.26 -10.29
CA GLU A 96 20.26 -7.48 -9.27
C GLU A 96 18.87 -7.06 -9.73
N GLN A 97 18.72 -6.68 -11.00
CA GLN A 97 17.43 -6.31 -11.56
C GLN A 97 16.46 -7.49 -11.62
N ARG A 98 16.94 -8.69 -11.96
CA ARG A 98 16.14 -9.92 -11.86
C ARG A 98 15.71 -10.19 -10.42
N THR A 99 16.64 -10.05 -9.48
CA THR A 99 16.38 -10.26 -8.05
C THR A 99 15.33 -9.28 -7.52
N TYR A 100 15.45 -7.99 -7.88
CA TYR A 100 14.46 -6.96 -7.56
C TYR A 100 13.06 -7.34 -8.06
N LYS A 101 12.93 -7.75 -9.33
CA LYS A 101 11.65 -8.18 -9.91
C LYS A 101 11.06 -9.38 -9.16
N THR A 102 11.89 -10.35 -8.78
CA THR A 102 11.46 -11.51 -7.99
C THR A 102 10.97 -11.10 -6.61
N ILE A 103 11.71 -10.24 -5.90
CA ILE A 103 11.32 -9.74 -4.58
C ILE A 103 10.01 -8.97 -4.67
N LEU A 104 9.85 -8.12 -5.69
CA LEU A 104 8.62 -7.36 -5.92
C LEU A 104 7.41 -8.26 -6.20
N GLY A 105 7.60 -9.33 -6.98
CA GLY A 105 6.58 -10.34 -7.20
C GLY A 105 6.22 -11.12 -5.93
N CYS A 106 7.21 -11.47 -5.11
CA CYS A 106 6.98 -12.10 -3.81
C CYS A 106 6.23 -11.18 -2.84
N TYR A 107 6.54 -9.88 -2.84
CA TYR A 107 5.81 -8.88 -2.05
C TYR A 107 4.34 -8.86 -2.50
N LEU A 108 4.05 -8.71 -3.79
CA LEU A 108 2.67 -8.74 -4.30
C LEU A 108 1.90 -10.01 -3.89
N LEU A 109 2.56 -11.17 -3.92
CA LEU A 109 1.98 -12.44 -3.51
C LEU A 109 1.75 -12.54 -1.99
N GLY A 110 2.68 -12.01 -1.19
CA GLY A 110 2.52 -11.88 0.27
C GLY A 110 1.36 -10.98 0.65
N ASP A 111 1.22 -9.85 -0.05
CA ASP A 111 0.11 -8.90 0.10
C ASP A 111 -1.24 -9.54 -0.24
N LEU A 112 -1.31 -10.30 -1.35
CA LEU A 112 -2.51 -11.07 -1.72
C LEU A 112 -2.85 -12.13 -0.67
N LEU A 113 -1.84 -12.81 -0.11
CA LEU A 113 -2.05 -13.80 0.95
C LEU A 113 -2.57 -13.16 2.24
N CYS A 114 -2.02 -12.02 2.67
CA CYS A 114 -2.56 -11.27 3.83
C CYS A 114 -4.00 -10.79 3.54
N TYR A 115 -4.35 -10.40 2.30
CA TYR A 115 -5.74 -10.07 1.92
C TYR A 115 -6.68 -11.27 2.08
N VAL A 116 -6.30 -12.46 1.58
CA VAL A 116 -7.10 -13.68 1.72
C VAL A 116 -7.26 -14.06 3.19
N CYS A 117 -6.20 -14.00 4.00
CA CYS A 117 -6.26 -14.25 5.43
C CYS A 117 -7.22 -13.29 6.15
N LEU A 118 -7.22 -12.01 5.77
CA LEU A 118 -8.11 -10.99 6.34
C LEU A 118 -9.58 -11.30 5.99
N VAL A 119 -9.88 -11.66 4.74
CA VAL A 119 -11.24 -12.10 4.33
C VAL A 119 -11.71 -13.31 5.13
N VAL A 120 -10.85 -14.30 5.33
CA VAL A 120 -11.16 -15.48 6.16
C VAL A 120 -11.42 -15.07 7.60
N ALA A 121 -10.62 -14.18 8.18
CA ALA A 121 -10.83 -13.68 9.54
C ALA A 121 -12.17 -12.94 9.69
N ILE A 122 -12.58 -12.16 8.68
CA ILE A 122 -13.89 -11.50 8.65
C ILE A 122 -15.02 -12.54 8.60
N ILE A 123 -14.91 -13.56 7.75
CA ILE A 123 -15.93 -14.62 7.65
C ILE A 123 -16.05 -15.37 8.98
N LEU A 124 -14.91 -15.73 9.60
CA LEU A 124 -14.90 -16.36 10.93
C LEU A 124 -15.55 -15.46 11.98
N PHE A 125 -15.33 -14.14 11.94
CA PHE A 125 -15.97 -13.20 12.85
C PHE A 125 -17.50 -13.18 12.71
N PHE A 126 -18.04 -13.24 11.50
CA PHE A 126 -19.48 -13.23 11.26
C PHE A 126 -20.15 -14.60 11.49
N THR A 127 -19.43 -15.70 11.26
CA THR A 127 -19.98 -17.06 11.36
C THR A 127 -19.90 -17.62 12.77
N THR A 128 -18.87 -17.25 13.54
CA THR A 128 -18.73 -17.70 14.92
C THR A 128 -19.47 -16.76 15.86
N ASN A 129 -20.35 -17.32 16.70
CA ASN A 129 -20.87 -16.57 17.84
C ASN A 129 -19.70 -16.36 18.81
N VAL A 130 -19.02 -15.21 18.68
CA VAL A 130 -17.88 -14.78 19.53
C VAL A 130 -18.24 -14.74 21.02
N SER A 131 -19.51 -14.88 21.37
CA SER A 131 -20.00 -14.98 22.76
C SER A 131 -19.67 -16.31 23.46
N LYS A 132 -19.27 -17.37 22.75
CA LYS A 132 -18.88 -18.65 23.37
C LYS A 132 -17.36 -18.70 23.62
N SER A 133 -17.00 -18.94 24.89
CA SER A 133 -15.62 -18.89 25.42
C SER A 133 -14.52 -19.55 24.57
N PRO A 134 -14.68 -20.79 24.02
CA PRO A 134 -13.60 -21.41 23.24
C PRO A 134 -13.40 -20.77 21.86
N SER A 135 -14.46 -20.31 21.20
CA SER A 135 -14.39 -19.69 19.86
C SER A 135 -13.76 -18.30 19.90
N GLN A 136 -13.94 -17.57 21.01
CA GLN A 136 -13.31 -16.27 21.22
C GLN A 136 -11.77 -16.39 21.26
N ILE A 137 -11.24 -17.39 21.96
CA ILE A 137 -9.78 -17.60 22.09
C ILE A 137 -9.16 -17.92 20.72
N ILE A 138 -9.79 -18.82 19.95
CA ILE A 138 -9.32 -19.22 18.61
C ILE A 138 -9.28 -18.00 17.67
N PHE A 139 -10.31 -17.15 17.71
CA PHE A 139 -10.35 -15.93 16.92
C PHE A 139 -9.17 -14.98 17.24
N TRP A 140 -8.89 -14.74 18.52
CA TRP A 140 -7.79 -13.86 18.94
C TRP A 140 -6.41 -14.40 18.55
N ILE A 141 -6.21 -15.72 18.65
CA ILE A 141 -4.95 -16.35 18.19
C ILE A 141 -4.77 -16.10 16.68
N PHE A 142 -5.81 -16.36 15.88
CA PHE A 142 -5.74 -16.19 14.43
C PHE A 142 -5.50 -14.72 14.04
N LEU A 143 -6.16 -13.78 14.74
CA LEU A 143 -5.99 -12.35 14.52
C LEU A 143 -4.58 -11.87 14.91
N CYS A 144 -4.04 -12.31 16.05
CA CYS A 144 -2.67 -11.97 16.45
C CYS A 144 -1.63 -12.52 15.48
N VAL A 145 -1.78 -13.77 15.04
CA VAL A 145 -0.89 -14.38 14.03
C VAL A 145 -0.98 -13.63 12.70
N GLY A 146 -2.18 -13.25 12.26
CA GLY A 146 -2.38 -12.46 11.05
C GLY A 146 -1.71 -11.09 11.12
N VAL A 147 -1.88 -10.35 12.23
CA VAL A 147 -1.22 -9.05 12.42
C VAL A 147 0.30 -9.21 12.45
N LEU A 148 0.84 -10.19 13.19
CA LEU A 148 2.28 -10.46 13.22
C LEU A 148 2.83 -10.82 11.83
N TYR A 149 2.10 -11.62 11.07
CA TYR A 149 2.47 -11.94 9.69
C TYR A 149 2.57 -10.67 8.85
N CYS A 150 1.57 -9.78 8.89
CA CYS A 150 1.57 -8.58 8.05
C CYS A 150 2.61 -7.54 8.54
N ILE A 151 3.00 -7.52 9.83
CA ILE A 151 4.18 -6.77 10.32
C ILE A 151 5.45 -7.33 9.71
N CYS A 152 5.72 -8.63 9.88
CA CYS A 152 6.95 -9.25 9.39
C CYS A 152 7.08 -9.11 7.88
N GLU A 153 5.99 -9.33 7.15
CA GLU A 153 5.90 -9.23 5.69
C GLU A 153 6.30 -7.83 5.20
N VAL A 154 5.64 -6.77 5.70
CA VAL A 154 5.92 -5.41 5.23
C VAL A 154 7.34 -4.97 5.56
N HIS A 155 7.88 -5.35 6.73
CA HIS A 155 9.25 -4.98 7.11
C HIS A 155 10.25 -5.72 6.24
N LEU A 156 10.12 -7.06 6.13
CA LEU A 156 11.06 -7.88 5.39
C LEU A 156 11.14 -7.44 3.93
N PHE A 157 10.00 -7.27 3.25
CA PHE A 157 10.02 -6.86 1.85
C PHE A 157 10.45 -5.40 1.65
N THR A 158 10.09 -4.49 2.56
CA THR A 158 10.57 -3.10 2.49
C THR A 158 12.09 -3.03 2.65
N PHE A 159 12.67 -3.74 3.62
CA PHE A 159 14.12 -3.77 3.82
C PHE A 159 14.86 -4.43 2.67
N MET A 160 14.32 -5.52 2.12
CA MET A 160 14.93 -6.21 0.98
C MET A 160 14.89 -5.36 -0.31
N LEU A 161 13.86 -4.55 -0.54
CA LEU A 161 13.75 -3.70 -1.73
C LEU A 161 14.52 -2.36 -1.63
N MET A 162 14.78 -1.89 -0.41
CA MET A 162 15.45 -0.62 -0.16
C MET A 162 16.82 -0.44 -0.87
N PRO A 163 17.76 -1.41 -0.84
CA PRO A 163 19.04 -1.24 -1.54
C PRO A 163 18.85 -1.07 -3.06
N TYR A 164 17.98 -1.89 -3.67
CA TYR A 164 17.73 -1.87 -5.11
C TYR A 164 17.05 -0.57 -5.57
N SER A 165 16.09 -0.06 -4.80
CA SER A 165 15.34 1.16 -5.14
C SER A 165 16.19 2.41 -5.43
N GLY A 166 17.42 2.48 -4.91
CA GLY A 166 18.33 3.59 -5.18
C GLY A 166 19.46 3.28 -6.15
N ALA A 167 19.82 2.03 -6.34
CA ALA A 167 20.90 1.64 -7.25
C ALA A 167 20.40 1.44 -8.69
N MET A 168 19.21 0.85 -8.83
CA MET A 168 18.67 0.38 -10.10
C MET A 168 18.56 1.44 -11.19
N PRO A 169 18.02 2.66 -10.95
CA PRO A 169 17.92 3.67 -12.00
C PRO A 169 19.28 4.05 -12.60
N ASN A 170 20.31 4.16 -11.75
CA ASN A 170 21.66 4.53 -12.18
C ASN A 170 22.35 3.38 -12.94
N SER A 171 22.20 2.15 -12.45
CA SER A 171 22.73 0.96 -13.13
C SER A 171 22.10 0.77 -14.52
N THR A 172 20.77 0.95 -14.62
CA THR A 172 20.07 0.92 -15.90
C THR A 172 20.53 2.06 -16.82
N GLU A 173 20.70 3.29 -16.31
CA GLU A 173 21.22 4.41 -17.09
C GLU A 173 22.60 4.11 -17.69
N GLN A 174 23.55 3.63 -16.87
CA GLN A 174 24.90 3.27 -17.29
C GLN A 174 24.91 2.18 -18.36
N LEU A 175 24.07 1.16 -18.18
CA LEU A 175 23.90 0.07 -19.12
C LEU A 175 23.39 0.57 -20.49
N LEU A 176 22.37 1.43 -20.50
CA LEU A 176 21.89 2.03 -21.76
C LEU A 176 22.93 2.96 -22.39
N ASN A 177 23.67 3.74 -21.60
CA ASN A 177 24.71 4.62 -22.10
C ASN A 177 25.82 3.85 -22.84
N HIS A 178 26.13 2.64 -22.37
CA HIS A 178 27.06 1.74 -23.04
C HIS A 178 26.41 1.06 -24.26
N ALA A 179 25.17 0.60 -24.18
CA ALA A 179 24.52 -0.15 -25.26
C ALA A 179 24.14 0.72 -26.49
N ILE A 180 23.67 1.96 -26.26
CA ILE A 180 23.11 2.85 -27.29
C ILE A 180 24.04 3.05 -28.50
N PRO A 181 25.34 3.37 -28.32
CA PRO A 181 26.26 3.55 -29.44
C PRO A 181 26.41 2.34 -30.37
N HIS A 182 26.16 1.12 -29.86
CA HIS A 182 26.30 -0.11 -30.65
C HIS A 182 25.03 -0.46 -31.43
N ASN A 183 23.86 0.06 -31.04
CA ASN A 183 22.59 -0.23 -31.71
C ASN A 183 21.60 0.94 -31.66
N PRO A 184 21.87 2.05 -32.39
CA PRO A 184 20.93 3.17 -32.45
C PRO A 184 19.62 2.82 -33.17
N GLY A 185 19.63 1.88 -34.10
CA GLY A 185 18.43 1.47 -34.85
C GLY A 185 17.38 0.77 -33.97
N GLY A 186 17.82 0.07 -32.92
CA GLY A 186 16.92 -0.59 -31.96
C GLY A 186 16.16 0.36 -31.04
N LEU A 187 16.59 1.64 -30.92
CA LEU A 187 15.94 2.62 -30.05
C LEU A 187 14.50 2.89 -30.47
N MET A 188 14.21 3.02 -31.76
CA MET A 188 12.85 3.30 -32.24
C MET A 188 11.84 2.23 -31.80
N GLN A 189 12.26 0.97 -31.71
CA GLN A 189 11.39 -0.10 -31.22
C GLN A 189 11.06 0.11 -29.73
N MET A 190 12.08 0.44 -28.93
CA MET A 190 11.93 0.70 -27.49
C MET A 190 11.07 1.95 -27.23
N GLU A 191 11.24 3.01 -28.04
CA GLU A 191 10.42 4.23 -28.00
C GLU A 191 8.94 3.95 -28.26
N GLN A 192 8.64 3.18 -29.30
CA GLN A 192 7.26 2.82 -29.66
C GLN A 192 6.57 2.00 -28.57
N ARG A 193 7.33 1.12 -27.90
CA ARG A 193 6.81 0.25 -26.84
C ARG A 193 6.61 0.98 -25.52
N LEU A 194 7.54 1.87 -25.15
CA LEU A 194 7.49 2.66 -23.93
C LEU A 194 6.67 3.96 -24.09
N GLY A 195 6.33 4.36 -25.31
CA GLY A 195 5.61 5.60 -25.59
C GLY A 195 6.41 6.84 -25.18
N CYS A 196 7.72 6.81 -25.39
CA CYS A 196 8.67 7.86 -25.01
C CYS A 196 9.65 8.14 -26.16
N THR A 197 10.50 9.15 -26.01
CA THR A 197 11.50 9.55 -27.01
C THR A 197 12.88 9.60 -26.36
N PHE A 198 13.87 8.97 -26.99
CA PHE A 198 15.28 9.01 -26.65
C PHE A 198 16.02 10.11 -27.42
N ASP A 199 17.11 10.59 -26.83
CA ASP A 199 18.07 11.40 -27.56
C ASP A 199 18.93 10.50 -28.44
N HIS A 200 18.79 10.65 -29.76
CA HIS A 200 19.53 9.88 -30.76
C HIS A 200 20.96 10.38 -30.98
N ASN A 201 21.41 11.41 -30.24
CA ASN A 201 22.76 11.91 -30.36
C ASN A 201 23.79 10.93 -29.75
N LEU A 202 24.34 10.09 -30.62
CA LEU A 202 25.37 9.08 -30.32
C LEU A 202 26.59 9.66 -29.58
N TYR A 203 26.97 10.90 -29.85
CA TYR A 203 28.12 11.57 -29.23
C TYR A 203 27.81 12.16 -27.84
N ALA A 204 26.53 12.20 -27.46
CA ALA A 204 26.04 12.74 -26.20
C ALA A 204 25.29 11.70 -25.36
N ALA A 205 25.43 10.40 -25.64
CA ALA A 205 24.75 9.33 -24.90
C ALA A 205 24.96 9.46 -23.37
N ASN A 206 26.17 9.77 -22.90
CA ASN A 206 26.46 10.00 -21.48
C ASN A 206 25.84 11.28 -20.88
N LYS A 207 25.30 12.18 -21.70
CA LYS A 207 24.63 13.43 -21.29
C LYS A 207 23.15 13.46 -21.67
N ARG A 208 22.59 12.33 -22.12
CA ARG A 208 21.21 12.25 -22.63
C ARG A 208 20.15 12.70 -21.64
N ARG A 209 20.40 12.54 -20.33
CA ARG A 209 19.49 12.99 -19.26
C ARG A 209 19.35 14.52 -19.18
N LEU A 210 20.35 15.27 -19.65
CA LEU A 210 20.33 16.74 -19.65
C LEU A 210 19.54 17.31 -20.85
N ASN A 211 19.19 16.47 -21.83
CA ASN A 211 18.44 16.90 -22.99
C ASN A 211 16.94 16.91 -22.70
N PRO A 212 16.24 18.07 -22.77
CA PRO A 212 14.80 18.13 -22.54
C PRO A 212 13.96 17.36 -23.57
N ARG A 213 14.53 16.96 -24.71
CA ARG A 213 13.86 16.10 -25.70
C ARG A 213 13.79 14.63 -25.28
N ASN A 214 14.61 14.23 -24.32
CA ASN A 214 14.65 12.86 -23.84
C ASN A 214 13.62 12.63 -22.74
N THR A 215 12.60 11.86 -23.06
CA THR A 215 11.51 11.51 -22.14
C THR A 215 11.56 10.05 -21.70
N CYS A 216 12.41 9.22 -22.31
CA CYS A 216 12.52 7.80 -21.97
C CYS A 216 13.27 7.54 -20.66
N ASP A 217 14.35 8.27 -20.38
CA ASP A 217 15.06 8.13 -19.09
C ASP A 217 14.18 8.36 -17.86
N PRO A 218 13.43 9.48 -17.75
CA PRO A 218 12.52 9.67 -16.62
C PRO A 218 11.38 8.63 -16.61
N GLN A 219 10.96 8.12 -17.78
CA GLN A 219 9.97 7.04 -17.88
C GLN A 219 10.49 5.71 -17.31
N ILE A 220 11.74 5.35 -17.60
CA ILE A 220 12.41 4.14 -17.10
C ILE A 220 12.68 4.28 -15.60
N GLU A 221 13.20 5.44 -15.16
CA GLU A 221 13.47 5.72 -13.75
C GLU A 221 12.20 5.62 -12.89
N SER A 222 11.08 6.15 -13.39
CA SER A 222 9.78 6.07 -12.70
C SER A 222 9.10 4.70 -12.76
N ALA A 223 9.68 3.72 -13.47
CA ALA A 223 9.24 2.32 -13.39
C ALA A 223 9.68 1.63 -12.09
N PHE A 224 10.77 2.09 -11.49
CA PHE A 224 11.26 1.56 -10.22
C PHE A 224 10.54 2.23 -9.05
N ILE A 225 10.34 1.47 -7.96
CA ILE A 225 9.71 2.02 -6.75
C ILE A 225 10.72 2.95 -6.07
N PRO A 226 10.41 4.24 -5.87
CA PRO A 226 11.32 5.14 -5.17
C PRO A 226 11.31 4.84 -3.66
N ARG A 227 12.44 5.10 -2.99
CA ARG A 227 12.62 4.92 -1.53
C ARG A 227 11.51 5.55 -0.70
N PHE A 228 11.06 6.74 -1.09
CA PHE A 228 9.98 7.43 -0.40
C PHE A 228 8.66 6.65 -0.44
N VAL A 229 8.33 6.01 -1.57
CA VAL A 229 7.10 5.20 -1.70
C VAL A 229 7.20 3.94 -0.85
N LEU A 230 8.37 3.28 -0.78
CA LEU A 230 8.60 2.15 0.14
C LEU A 230 8.36 2.55 1.60
N VAL A 231 8.90 3.69 2.04
CA VAL A 231 8.67 4.21 3.40
C VAL A 231 7.20 4.58 3.62
N LEU A 232 6.54 5.16 2.62
CA LEU A 232 5.12 5.49 2.69
C LEU A 232 4.26 4.21 2.83
N LEU A 233 4.56 3.15 2.06
CA LEU A 233 3.88 1.87 2.16
C LEU A 233 4.08 1.24 3.54
N LEU A 234 5.32 1.26 4.06
CA LEU A 234 5.62 0.80 5.42
C LEU A 234 4.81 1.58 6.47
N ALA A 235 4.78 2.90 6.39
CA ALA A 235 4.03 3.75 7.32
C ALA A 235 2.52 3.52 7.22
N LEU A 236 2.00 3.41 5.99
CA LEU A 236 0.59 3.15 5.71
C LEU A 236 0.11 1.83 6.35
N ARG A 237 0.97 0.82 6.39
CA ARG A 237 0.69 -0.49 7.00
C ARG A 237 0.89 -0.53 8.50
N LEU A 238 1.87 0.20 9.03
CA LEU A 238 2.14 0.27 10.46
C LEU A 238 1.10 1.10 11.24
N LEU A 239 0.53 2.14 10.61
CA LEU A 239 -0.40 3.06 11.27
C LEU A 239 -1.66 2.35 11.83
N PRO A 240 -2.38 1.49 11.08
CA PRO A 240 -3.50 0.69 11.61
C PRO A 240 -3.12 -0.11 12.88
N ILE A 241 -1.94 -0.72 12.87
CA ILE A 241 -1.43 -1.57 13.95
C ILE A 241 -1.13 -0.74 15.19
N VAL A 242 -0.45 0.39 15.02
CA VAL A 242 -0.18 1.33 16.12
C VAL A 242 -1.48 1.86 16.72
N VAL A 243 -2.46 2.23 15.88
CA VAL A 243 -3.80 2.64 16.35
C VAL A 243 -4.47 1.51 17.13
N CYS A 244 -4.37 0.26 16.66
CA CYS A 244 -4.91 -0.91 17.35
C CYS A 244 -4.27 -1.10 18.73
N VAL A 245 -2.94 -1.07 18.82
CA VAL A 245 -2.21 -1.15 20.09
C VAL A 245 -2.59 -0.01 21.04
N LEU A 246 -2.71 1.23 20.53
CA LEU A 246 -3.14 2.38 21.33
C LEU A 246 -4.56 2.23 21.88
N LEU A 247 -5.49 1.67 21.08
CA LEU A 247 -6.87 1.39 21.51
C LEU A 247 -6.94 0.24 22.53
N LEU A 248 -6.04 -0.74 22.45
CA LEU A 248 -5.94 -1.83 23.44
C LEU A 248 -5.27 -1.36 24.74
N ALA A 249 -4.23 -0.52 24.64
CA ALA A 249 -3.46 -0.02 25.78
C ALA A 249 -4.25 1.02 26.59
N LYS A 250 -5.01 1.90 25.92
CA LYS A 250 -5.95 2.79 26.60
C LYS A 250 -7.35 2.19 26.57
N ARG A 251 -7.78 1.56 27.67
CA ARG A 251 -9.22 1.42 27.96
C ARG A 251 -9.86 2.83 28.04
N THR A 252 -10.30 3.37 26.89
CA THR A 252 -10.93 4.71 26.62
C THR A 252 -9.99 5.93 26.75
N PRO A 253 -10.08 7.03 25.94
CA PRO A 253 -11.26 7.66 25.31
C PRO A 253 -11.04 8.15 23.84
N LEU A 254 -10.43 7.38 22.94
CA LEU A 254 -10.40 7.77 21.50
C LEU A 254 -11.78 7.63 20.82
N SER A 255 -12.71 6.92 21.45
CA SER A 255 -14.10 6.83 20.99
C SER A 255 -14.81 8.18 21.05
N GLU A 256 -14.45 9.10 21.95
CA GLU A 256 -15.09 10.41 22.03
C GLU A 256 -14.66 11.32 20.88
N SER A 257 -13.36 11.39 20.57
CA SER A 257 -12.87 12.20 19.45
C SER A 257 -13.39 11.70 18.09
N VAL A 258 -13.45 10.38 17.90
CA VAL A 258 -14.01 9.78 16.67
C VAL A 258 -15.54 9.89 16.64
N ALA A 259 -16.24 9.75 17.78
CA ALA A 259 -17.68 9.98 17.85
C ALA A 259 -18.04 11.44 17.60
N ILE A 260 -17.25 12.41 18.07
CA ILE A 260 -17.45 13.84 17.78
C ILE A 260 -17.23 14.11 16.29
N LEU A 261 -16.20 13.53 15.67
CA LEU A 261 -15.93 13.70 14.24
C LEU A 261 -17.05 13.09 13.37
N ILE A 262 -17.53 11.89 13.72
CA ILE A 262 -18.65 11.21 13.04
C ILE A 262 -19.97 11.96 13.27
N LYS A 263 -20.17 12.54 14.46
CA LYS A 263 -21.37 13.34 14.77
C LYS A 263 -21.33 14.69 14.04
N CYS A 264 -20.15 15.29 13.86
CA CYS A 264 -19.96 16.49 13.03
C CYS A 264 -20.24 16.22 11.54
N THR A 265 -19.78 15.10 10.99
CA THR A 265 -20.03 14.75 9.58
C THR A 265 -21.47 14.28 9.33
N SER A 266 -22.08 13.56 10.27
CA SER A 266 -23.49 13.15 10.21
C SER A 266 -24.49 14.29 10.47
N SER A 267 -24.12 15.27 11.31
CA SER A 267 -24.95 16.47 11.50
C SER A 267 -25.04 17.31 10.22
N HIS A 268 -23.97 17.36 9.42
CA HIS A 268 -23.97 18.09 8.16
C HIS A 268 -24.90 17.46 7.10
N SER A 269 -25.03 16.13 7.09
CA SER A 269 -25.94 15.43 6.16
C SER A 269 -27.41 15.46 6.60
N HIS A 270 -27.69 15.47 7.90
CA HIS A 270 -29.06 15.64 8.40
C HIS A 270 -29.59 17.08 8.32
N PHE A 271 -28.72 18.10 8.44
CA PHE A 271 -29.12 19.50 8.27
C PHE A 271 -29.44 19.84 6.80
N ALA A 272 -28.71 19.25 5.85
CA ALA A 272 -29.02 19.37 4.42
C ALA A 272 -30.34 18.66 4.03
N SER A 273 -30.68 17.54 4.68
CA SER A 273 -31.93 16.80 4.43
C SER A 273 -33.17 17.46 5.07
N ARG A 274 -33.02 18.13 6.23
CA ARG A 274 -34.13 18.88 6.86
C ARG A 274 -34.46 20.18 6.14
N ASN A 275 -33.45 20.94 5.69
CA ASN A 275 -33.69 22.18 4.92
C ASN A 275 -34.30 21.95 3.52
N GLY A 276 -34.14 20.75 2.95
CA GLY A 276 -34.83 20.36 1.72
C GLY A 276 -36.31 20.01 1.91
N ARG A 277 -36.70 19.52 3.10
CA ARG A 277 -38.08 19.08 3.39
C ARG A 277 -38.97 20.19 3.93
N GLU A 278 -38.39 21.23 4.51
CA GLU A 278 -39.12 22.39 5.04
C GLU A 278 -39.52 23.40 3.94
N ARG A 279 -38.77 23.47 2.83
CA ARG A 279 -39.15 24.28 1.65
C ARG A 279 -40.29 23.68 0.82
N SER A 280 -40.61 22.39 1.00
CA SER A 280 -41.72 21.74 0.28
C SER A 280 -43.07 21.83 1.01
N ARG A 281 -43.09 22.20 2.29
CA ARG A 281 -44.33 22.35 3.08
C ARG A 281 -44.84 23.78 3.21
N THR A 282 -44.07 24.78 2.78
CA THR A 282 -44.49 26.20 2.81
C THR A 282 -45.17 26.67 1.51
N ARG A 283 -45.48 25.77 0.56
CA ARG A 283 -46.27 26.07 -0.65
C ARG A 283 -47.62 25.33 -0.71
N GLN A 284 -48.27 25.18 0.43
CA GLN A 284 -49.69 24.77 0.51
C GLN A 284 -50.36 25.56 1.63
N PHE A 285 -50.44 26.88 1.47
CA PHE A 285 -51.46 27.75 2.07
C PHE A 285 -51.42 29.09 1.34
N CYS A 286 -52.02 29.10 0.15
CA CYS A 286 -52.72 30.21 -0.48
C CYS A 286 -53.81 29.56 -1.34
#